data_AF-A0A2V8G5Y9-F1
#
_entry.id   AF-A0A2V8G5Y9-F1
#
_cell.length_a   1.000
_cell.length_b   1.000
_cell.length_c   1.000
_cell.angle_alpha   90.00
_cell.angle_beta   90.00
_cell.angle_gamma   90.00
#
_symmetry.space_group_name_H-M   'P 1'
#
loop_
_entity.id
_entity.type
_entity.pdbx_description
1 polymer ?
#
loop_
_entity_poly.entity_id
_entity_poly.type
_entity_poly.pdbx_seq_one_letter_code
_entity_poly.pdbx_strand_id
1 'polypeptide(L)'
;MNVLLLSMPDSFEHMPAVAIRMPNGALASLAGNIDPHHRVAIADLILVQTRVRSTIERLIRDVEPDVVGLSVMTFQRATALKIARLIHALRPSARIVVGGYDPSLATEAFEACPDVDFIVRGEGEQTLCELLRAIEDRGPARAALRSIGGLSYRDGTRFVHNAPRPVIPLASAALRLPNRDARVLQGYTLLGRTVDVVETSRGCTYDCSFCSIIEMRGRNFHPYAIDRVLADIADARAHGAEAIFLVDDNITLDVARFEALCRAIIESGFNDAEYFVQAMTAPIAQHGARLAPLMRQAGFRYVFLGIENVLDEDLGFLRARAKNARREKGRTIGNASIEAI
;
A
#
# COMPACT_ATOMS: atom_id res chain seq x y z
N MET A 1 0.73 -20.78 -12.77
CA MET A 1 0.00 -19.83 -13.66
C MET A 1 0.81 -18.56 -13.91
N ASN A 2 0.46 -17.79 -14.95
CA ASN A 2 0.98 -16.43 -15.21
C ASN A 2 0.06 -15.38 -14.56
N VAL A 3 0.61 -14.52 -13.71
CA VAL A 3 -0.13 -13.48 -12.98
C VAL A 3 0.42 -12.11 -13.34
N LEU A 4 -0.45 -11.21 -13.80
CA LEU A 4 -0.10 -9.82 -14.08
C LEU A 4 -0.76 -8.91 -13.05
N LEU A 5 0.02 -8.13 -12.30
CA LEU A 5 -0.46 -7.17 -11.32
C LEU A 5 -0.25 -5.75 -11.83
N LEU A 6 -1.31 -4.95 -11.86
CA LEU A 6 -1.31 -3.59 -12.39
C LEU A 6 -1.73 -2.60 -11.30
N SER A 7 -1.00 -1.49 -11.17
CA SER A 7 -1.48 -0.31 -10.47
C SER A 7 -1.97 0.74 -11.48
N MET A 8 -2.91 1.58 -11.07
CA MET A 8 -3.59 2.51 -11.98
C MET A 8 -2.72 3.73 -12.33
N PRO A 9 -2.88 4.31 -13.52
CA PRO A 9 -2.04 5.42 -14.00
C PRO A 9 -2.37 6.78 -13.37
N ASP A 10 -3.55 6.93 -12.75
CA ASP A 10 -4.11 8.23 -12.36
C ASP A 10 -3.45 8.85 -11.10
N SER A 11 -2.37 8.26 -10.60
CA SER A 11 -1.58 8.82 -9.49
C SER A 11 -0.46 9.70 -10.03
N PHE A 12 -0.39 10.95 -9.53
CA PHE A 12 0.63 11.93 -9.91
C PHE A 12 0.70 12.26 -11.41
N GLU A 13 -0.39 12.03 -12.15
CA GLU A 13 -0.42 12.17 -13.61
C GLU A 13 -0.14 13.60 -14.10
N HIS A 14 -0.44 14.61 -13.28
CA HIS A 14 -0.18 16.02 -13.57
C HIS A 14 1.17 16.52 -13.04
N MET A 15 1.93 15.67 -12.34
CA MET A 15 3.24 16.04 -11.83
C MET A 15 4.35 15.70 -12.84
N PRO A 16 5.36 16.58 -13.02
CA PRO A 16 6.52 16.27 -13.84
C PRO A 16 7.14 14.94 -13.44
N ALA A 17 7.57 14.14 -14.42
CA ALA A 17 8.11 12.80 -14.17
C ALA A 17 9.27 12.81 -13.16
N VAL A 18 10.15 13.83 -13.20
CA VAL A 18 11.27 13.99 -12.25
C VAL A 18 10.80 14.16 -10.80
N ALA A 19 9.61 14.72 -10.58
CA ALA A 19 9.14 15.05 -9.25
C ALA A 19 8.72 13.79 -8.47
N ILE A 20 7.87 12.93 -9.07
CA ILE A 20 7.34 11.78 -8.35
C ILE A 20 6.76 10.71 -9.28
N ARG A 21 7.27 9.49 -9.17
CA ARG A 21 6.72 8.25 -9.70
C ARG A 21 7.06 7.14 -8.69
N MET A 22 6.18 6.93 -7.71
CA MET A 22 6.42 5.97 -6.63
C MET A 22 5.94 4.56 -7.00
N PRO A 23 6.68 3.49 -6.65
CA PRO A 23 6.20 2.14 -6.86
C PRO A 23 5.02 1.83 -5.94
N ASN A 24 4.11 0.95 -6.39
CA ASN A 24 3.08 0.41 -5.53
C ASN A 24 3.64 -0.75 -4.69
N GLY A 25 4.00 -0.46 -3.44
CA GLY A 25 4.56 -1.44 -2.51
C GLY A 25 3.65 -2.63 -2.23
N ALA A 26 2.33 -2.45 -2.28
CA ALA A 26 1.38 -3.53 -2.06
C ALA A 26 1.47 -4.59 -3.17
N LEU A 27 1.68 -4.19 -4.44
CA LEU A 27 1.85 -5.17 -5.52
C LEU A 27 3.11 -6.03 -5.36
N ALA A 28 4.21 -5.42 -4.92
CA ALA A 28 5.44 -6.15 -4.61
C ALA A 28 5.25 -7.09 -3.41
N SER A 29 4.52 -6.66 -2.38
CA SER A 29 4.13 -7.51 -1.24
C SER A 29 3.28 -8.71 -1.70
N LEU A 30 2.27 -8.48 -2.54
CA LEU A 30 1.45 -9.55 -3.14
C LEU A 30 2.34 -10.54 -3.90
N ALA A 31 3.19 -10.06 -4.82
CA ALA A 31 4.08 -10.90 -5.60
C ALA A 31 5.05 -11.73 -4.75
N GLY A 32 5.59 -11.14 -3.68
CA GLY A 32 6.47 -11.84 -2.73
C GLY A 32 5.76 -12.95 -1.95
N ASN A 33 4.43 -12.88 -1.82
CA ASN A 33 3.63 -13.81 -1.03
C ASN A 33 2.81 -14.82 -1.87
N ILE A 34 2.84 -14.73 -3.20
CA ILE A 34 2.30 -15.74 -4.12
C ILE A 34 3.24 -16.97 -4.18
N ASP A 35 2.69 -18.17 -4.39
CA ASP A 35 3.49 -19.40 -4.46
C ASP A 35 4.60 -19.33 -5.53
N PRO A 36 5.83 -19.81 -5.24
CA PRO A 36 6.99 -19.60 -6.10
C PRO A 36 6.90 -20.18 -7.52
N HIS A 37 6.02 -21.15 -7.78
CA HIS A 37 5.85 -21.73 -9.12
C HIS A 37 4.96 -20.89 -10.03
N HIS A 38 4.30 -19.85 -9.51
CA HIS A 38 3.56 -18.89 -10.33
C HIS A 38 4.52 -17.83 -10.86
N ARG A 39 4.38 -17.49 -12.14
CA ARG A 39 5.15 -16.41 -12.76
C ARG A 39 4.39 -15.10 -12.55
N VAL A 40 4.97 -14.17 -11.78
CA VAL A 40 4.32 -12.89 -11.46
C VAL A 40 5.04 -11.74 -12.17
N ALA A 41 4.29 -10.85 -12.80
CA ALA A 41 4.76 -9.60 -13.37
C ALA A 41 3.99 -8.42 -12.75
N ILE A 42 4.69 -7.37 -12.36
CA ILE A 42 4.13 -6.12 -11.82
C ILE A 42 4.39 -5.01 -12.82
N ALA A 43 3.34 -4.28 -13.20
CA ALA A 43 3.47 -3.07 -14.00
C ALA A 43 2.73 -1.91 -13.35
N ASP A 44 3.49 -0.94 -12.83
CA ASP A 44 2.95 0.31 -12.33
C ASP A 44 2.65 1.27 -13.49
N LEU A 45 1.37 1.47 -13.82
CA LEU A 45 0.99 2.19 -15.04
C LEU A 45 1.26 3.70 -14.97
N ILE A 46 1.56 4.24 -13.78
CA ILE A 46 2.02 5.63 -13.60
C ILE A 46 3.30 5.93 -14.41
N LEU A 47 4.10 4.90 -14.73
CA LEU A 47 5.36 5.04 -15.47
C LEU A 47 5.17 5.22 -16.98
N VAL A 48 3.98 4.91 -17.50
CA VAL A 48 3.74 4.89 -18.96
C VAL A 48 2.76 5.97 -19.43
N GLN A 49 1.98 6.57 -18.52
CA GLN A 49 1.10 7.72 -18.77
C GLN A 49 0.30 7.62 -20.09
N THR A 50 0.68 8.35 -21.13
CA THR A 50 -0.01 8.36 -22.43
C THR A 50 0.06 7.03 -23.19
N ARG A 51 0.98 6.13 -22.80
CA ARG A 51 1.20 4.82 -23.42
C ARG A 51 0.52 3.66 -22.67
N VAL A 52 -0.43 3.94 -21.78
CA VAL A 52 -1.14 2.90 -21.00
C VAL A 52 -1.72 1.80 -21.88
N ARG A 53 -2.51 2.15 -22.90
CA ARG A 53 -3.16 1.16 -23.78
C ARG A 53 -2.16 0.26 -24.49
N SER A 54 -1.19 0.83 -25.19
CA SER A 54 -0.16 0.07 -25.91
C SER A 54 0.70 -0.77 -24.97
N THR A 55 0.92 -0.30 -23.74
CA THR A 55 1.64 -1.05 -22.71
C THR A 55 0.83 -2.26 -22.25
N ILE A 56 -0.46 -2.11 -21.99
CA ILE A 56 -1.35 -3.21 -21.63
C ILE A 56 -1.42 -4.23 -22.77
N GLU A 57 -1.62 -3.79 -24.02
CA GLU A 57 -1.64 -4.67 -25.19
C GLU A 57 -0.35 -5.50 -25.31
N ARG A 58 0.81 -4.88 -25.09
CA ARG A 58 2.10 -5.57 -25.03
C ARG A 58 2.17 -6.56 -23.87
N LEU A 59 1.82 -6.14 -22.65
CA LEU A 59 1.92 -6.99 -21.46
C LEU A 59 0.99 -8.21 -21.55
N ILE A 60 -0.23 -8.05 -22.05
CA ILE A 60 -1.16 -9.18 -22.23
C ILE A 60 -0.61 -10.20 -23.24
N ARG A 61 0.02 -9.74 -24.32
CA ARG A 61 0.64 -10.61 -25.32
C ARG A 61 1.91 -11.30 -24.79
N ASP A 62 2.77 -10.56 -24.09
CA ASP A 62 4.11 -11.06 -23.72
C ASP A 62 4.08 -11.90 -22.42
N VAL A 63 3.17 -11.58 -21.49
CA VAL A 63 2.99 -12.31 -20.21
C VAL A 63 1.99 -13.45 -20.36
N GLU A 64 1.02 -13.32 -21.27
CA GLU A 64 -0.09 -14.26 -21.45
C GLU A 64 -0.77 -14.63 -20.11
N PRO A 65 -1.29 -13.65 -19.35
CA PRO A 65 -1.74 -13.88 -17.98
C PRO A 65 -2.98 -14.78 -17.91
N ASP A 66 -2.98 -15.69 -16.95
CA ASP A 66 -4.18 -16.44 -16.53
C ASP A 66 -5.03 -15.58 -15.57
N VAL A 67 -4.35 -14.73 -14.79
CA VAL A 67 -4.98 -13.83 -13.82
C VAL A 67 -4.38 -12.43 -13.96
N VAL A 68 -5.24 -11.40 -13.99
CA VAL A 68 -4.84 -10.01 -13.95
C VAL A 68 -5.42 -9.33 -12.70
N GLY A 69 -4.53 -8.88 -11.80
CA GLY A 69 -4.89 -8.15 -10.59
C GLY A 69 -4.79 -6.63 -10.79
N LEU A 70 -5.82 -5.88 -10.43
CA LEU A 70 -5.85 -4.42 -10.46
C LEU A 70 -5.88 -3.87 -9.03
N SER A 71 -4.88 -3.08 -8.64
CA SER A 71 -4.88 -2.33 -7.38
C SER A 71 -5.50 -0.95 -7.59
N VAL A 72 -6.57 -0.64 -6.86
CA VAL A 72 -7.46 0.50 -7.16
C VAL A 72 -7.75 1.35 -5.91
N MET A 73 -7.49 2.66 -6.04
CA MET A 73 -7.97 3.73 -5.15
C MET A 73 -9.25 4.37 -5.70
N THR A 74 -10.01 5.07 -4.86
CA THR A 74 -11.36 5.57 -5.23
C THR A 74 -11.38 6.49 -6.44
N PHE A 75 -10.42 7.41 -6.55
CA PHE A 75 -10.30 8.30 -7.71
C PHE A 75 -9.88 7.57 -9.00
N GLN A 76 -9.43 6.31 -8.90
CA GLN A 76 -8.96 5.50 -10.04
C GLN A 76 -10.03 4.53 -10.56
N ARG A 77 -11.19 4.43 -9.90
CA ARG A 77 -12.25 3.46 -10.23
C ARG A 77 -12.64 3.49 -11.71
N ALA A 78 -12.94 4.67 -12.24
CA ALA A 78 -13.39 4.81 -13.61
C ALA A 78 -12.35 4.31 -14.63
N THR A 79 -11.06 4.55 -14.36
CA THR A 79 -9.95 4.08 -15.17
C THR A 79 -9.75 2.58 -15.04
N ALA A 80 -9.81 2.04 -13.82
CA ALA A 80 -9.72 0.61 -13.56
C ALA A 80 -10.78 -0.20 -14.33
N LEU A 81 -12.04 0.26 -14.35
CA LEU A 81 -13.11 -0.42 -15.09
C LEU A 81 -12.90 -0.37 -16.62
N LYS A 82 -12.32 0.71 -17.15
CA LYS A 82 -11.94 0.78 -18.58
C LYS A 82 -10.80 -0.18 -18.90
N ILE A 83 -9.81 -0.29 -18.00
CA ILE A 83 -8.69 -1.22 -18.12
C ILE A 83 -9.18 -2.67 -18.05
N ALA A 84 -10.08 -2.99 -17.12
CA ALA A 84 -10.69 -4.32 -17.02
C ALA A 84 -11.37 -4.74 -18.33
N ARG A 85 -12.20 -3.86 -18.92
CA ARG A 85 -12.83 -4.09 -20.24
C ARG A 85 -11.81 -4.32 -21.35
N LEU A 86 -10.74 -3.54 -21.38
CA LEU A 86 -9.68 -3.70 -22.38
C LEU A 86 -8.99 -5.06 -22.22
N ILE A 87 -8.64 -5.45 -21.00
CA ILE A 87 -8.01 -6.75 -20.71
C ILE A 87 -8.93 -7.88 -21.14
N HIS A 88 -10.22 -7.82 -20.78
CA HIS A 88 -11.20 -8.83 -21.16
C HIS A 88 -11.33 -8.95 -22.69
N ALA A 89 -11.36 -7.83 -23.42
CA ALA A 89 -11.41 -7.83 -24.88
C ALA A 89 -10.13 -8.42 -25.52
N LEU A 90 -8.96 -8.20 -24.93
CA LEU A 90 -7.67 -8.72 -25.44
C LEU A 90 -7.44 -10.18 -25.08
N ARG A 91 -7.91 -10.62 -23.91
CA ARG A 91 -7.73 -11.99 -23.41
C ARG A 91 -8.95 -12.43 -22.58
N PRO A 92 -10.04 -12.86 -23.23
CA PRO A 92 -11.29 -13.24 -22.54
C PRO A 92 -11.14 -14.40 -21.54
N SER A 93 -10.09 -15.20 -21.66
CA SER A 93 -9.80 -16.32 -20.76
C SER A 93 -9.14 -15.89 -19.45
N ALA A 94 -8.56 -14.69 -19.38
CA ALA A 94 -7.91 -14.19 -18.17
C ALA A 94 -8.94 -13.82 -17.11
N ARG A 95 -8.69 -14.20 -15.86
CA ARG A 95 -9.52 -13.81 -14.72
C ARG A 95 -9.10 -12.47 -14.18
N ILE A 96 -10.05 -11.55 -14.05
CA ILE A 96 -9.77 -10.20 -13.57
C ILE A 96 -10.14 -10.10 -12.09
N VAL A 97 -9.14 -9.76 -11.29
CA VAL A 97 -9.24 -9.56 -9.85
C VAL A 97 -9.04 -8.08 -9.56
N VAL A 98 -9.93 -7.46 -8.79
CA VAL A 98 -9.72 -6.10 -8.28
C VAL A 98 -9.48 -6.13 -6.78
N GLY A 99 -8.60 -5.24 -6.29
CA GLY A 99 -8.30 -5.09 -4.87
C GLY A 99 -7.79 -3.69 -4.55
N GLY A 100 -7.49 -3.44 -3.27
CA GLY A 100 -7.12 -2.10 -2.78
C GLY A 100 -8.26 -1.44 -2.00
N TYR A 101 -8.10 -0.17 -1.66
CA TYR A 101 -9.06 0.56 -0.81
C TYR A 101 -10.45 0.60 -1.43
N ASP A 102 -10.53 0.89 -2.73
CA ASP A 102 -11.83 1.15 -3.34
C ASP A 102 -12.67 -0.13 -3.50
N PRO A 103 -12.14 -1.25 -4.02
CA PRO A 103 -12.91 -2.49 -4.08
C PRO A 103 -13.23 -3.07 -2.69
N SER A 104 -12.43 -2.74 -1.66
CA SER A 104 -12.67 -3.17 -0.29
C SER A 104 -13.81 -2.41 0.38
N LEU A 105 -13.89 -1.10 0.19
CA LEU A 105 -14.82 -0.21 0.90
C LEU A 105 -16.07 0.16 0.09
N ALA A 106 -16.06 -0.07 -1.22
CA ALA A 106 -17.18 0.18 -2.13
C ALA A 106 -17.32 -0.99 -3.13
N THR A 107 -17.40 -2.21 -2.58
CA THR A 107 -17.45 -3.46 -3.35
C THR A 107 -18.54 -3.45 -4.43
N GLU A 108 -19.72 -2.91 -4.10
CA GLU A 108 -20.89 -2.83 -4.97
C GLU A 108 -20.62 -2.07 -6.29
N ALA A 109 -19.67 -1.14 -6.28
CA ALA A 109 -19.31 -0.37 -7.47
C ALA A 109 -18.58 -1.20 -8.53
N PHE A 110 -17.99 -2.33 -8.13
CA PHE A 110 -17.30 -3.26 -9.03
C PHE A 110 -18.20 -4.42 -9.44
N GLU A 111 -19.22 -4.74 -8.66
CA GLU A 111 -20.15 -5.85 -8.95
C GLU A 111 -20.90 -5.68 -10.27
N ALA A 112 -21.23 -4.43 -10.58
CA ALA A 112 -21.92 -4.03 -11.81
C ALA A 112 -21.05 -4.16 -13.07
N CYS A 113 -19.73 -4.31 -12.94
CA CYS A 113 -18.84 -4.46 -14.08
C CYS A 113 -18.74 -5.95 -14.46
N PRO A 114 -19.21 -6.37 -15.66
CA PRO A 114 -19.20 -7.79 -16.04
C PRO A 114 -17.78 -8.35 -16.20
N ASP A 115 -16.81 -7.48 -16.50
CA ASP A 115 -15.40 -7.82 -16.70
C ASP A 115 -14.62 -8.07 -15.39
N VAL A 116 -15.26 -7.96 -14.22
CA VAL A 116 -14.64 -8.28 -12.93
C VAL A 116 -15.12 -9.64 -12.45
N ASP A 117 -14.21 -10.59 -12.28
CA ASP A 117 -14.51 -11.94 -11.78
C ASP A 117 -14.47 -12.01 -10.24
N PHE A 118 -13.48 -11.34 -9.65
CA PHE A 118 -13.15 -11.44 -8.23
C PHE A 118 -12.81 -10.09 -7.61
N ILE A 119 -13.13 -9.94 -6.32
CA ILE A 119 -12.77 -8.79 -5.50
C ILE A 119 -12.04 -9.30 -4.26
N VAL A 120 -10.80 -8.88 -4.07
CA VAL A 120 -10.02 -9.13 -2.85
C VAL A 120 -10.19 -7.93 -1.93
N ARG A 121 -10.86 -8.15 -0.78
CA ARG A 121 -11.16 -7.10 0.21
C ARG A 121 -10.20 -7.16 1.39
N GLY A 122 -9.81 -6.00 1.90
CA GLY A 122 -8.85 -5.89 3.00
C GLY A 122 -7.43 -6.20 2.55
N GLU A 123 -6.68 -6.90 3.40
CA GLU A 123 -5.30 -7.29 3.12
C GLU A 123 -5.24 -8.48 2.16
N GLY A 124 -4.46 -8.32 1.08
CA GLY A 124 -4.58 -9.17 -0.10
C GLY A 124 -3.62 -10.35 -0.16
N GLU A 125 -2.52 -10.35 0.61
CA GLU A 125 -1.43 -11.32 0.44
C GLU A 125 -1.91 -12.77 0.55
N GLN A 126 -2.63 -13.09 1.62
CA GLN A 126 -3.15 -14.44 1.84
C GLN A 126 -4.35 -14.75 0.94
N THR A 127 -5.29 -13.80 0.83
CA THR A 127 -6.53 -13.96 0.06
C THR A 127 -6.24 -14.20 -1.43
N LEU A 128 -5.31 -13.44 -2.02
CA LEU A 128 -4.90 -13.63 -3.40
C LEU A 128 -4.17 -14.96 -3.59
N CYS A 129 -3.26 -15.32 -2.68
CA CYS A 129 -2.56 -16.61 -2.76
C CYS A 129 -3.53 -17.80 -2.72
N GLU A 130 -4.50 -17.79 -1.81
CA GLU A 130 -5.55 -18.82 -1.72
C GLU A 130 -6.43 -18.84 -2.97
N LEU A 131 -6.79 -17.68 -3.52
CA LEU A 131 -7.54 -17.57 -4.77
C LEU A 131 -6.77 -18.18 -5.95
N LEU A 132 -5.48 -17.88 -6.08
CA LEU A 132 -4.65 -18.41 -7.16
C LEU A 132 -4.53 -19.94 -7.08
N ARG A 133 -4.33 -20.50 -5.88
CA ARG A 133 -4.35 -21.97 -5.66
C ARG A 133 -5.70 -22.57 -6.08
N ALA A 134 -6.81 -21.93 -5.70
CA ALA A 134 -8.14 -22.40 -6.05
C ALA A 134 -8.42 -22.37 -7.56
N ILE A 135 -7.85 -21.40 -8.29
CA ILE A 135 -7.95 -21.33 -9.75
C ILE A 135 -7.11 -22.44 -10.40
N GLU A 136 -5.88 -22.67 -9.90
CA GLU A 136 -4.93 -23.64 -10.45
C GLU A 136 -5.37 -25.10 -10.27
N ASP A 137 -5.83 -25.49 -9.08
CA ASP A 137 -6.01 -26.90 -8.76
C ASP A 137 -7.09 -27.61 -9.59
N ARG A 138 -8.23 -26.96 -9.91
CA ARG A 138 -9.39 -27.62 -10.58
C ARG A 138 -10.33 -26.69 -11.39
N GLY A 139 -9.92 -25.45 -11.69
CA GLY A 139 -10.87 -24.39 -12.06
C GLY A 139 -11.73 -23.98 -10.85
N PRO A 140 -12.63 -22.97 -10.96
CA PRO A 140 -13.32 -22.36 -9.81
C PRO A 140 -14.40 -23.29 -9.23
N ALA A 141 -14.01 -24.41 -8.63
CA ALA A 141 -14.90 -25.27 -7.89
C ALA A 141 -15.47 -24.46 -6.72
N ARG A 142 -16.77 -24.15 -6.79
CA ARG A 142 -17.47 -23.22 -5.89
C ARG A 142 -17.20 -23.47 -4.40
N ALA A 143 -16.96 -24.73 -4.02
CA ALA A 143 -16.64 -25.09 -2.64
C ALA A 143 -15.31 -24.49 -2.15
N ALA A 144 -14.28 -24.46 -3.00
CA ALA A 144 -12.96 -23.90 -2.64
C ALA A 144 -13.01 -22.38 -2.48
N LEU A 145 -13.79 -21.68 -3.33
CA LEU A 145 -13.91 -20.23 -3.25
C LEU A 145 -14.62 -19.77 -1.96
N ARG A 146 -15.61 -20.53 -1.46
CA ARG A 146 -16.43 -20.16 -0.28
C ARG A 146 -15.64 -20.08 1.03
N SER A 147 -14.50 -20.76 1.14
CA SER A 147 -13.67 -20.74 2.36
C SER A 147 -12.63 -19.62 2.39
N ILE A 148 -12.45 -18.89 1.29
CA ILE A 148 -11.39 -17.87 1.18
C ILE A 148 -11.88 -16.58 1.86
N GLY A 149 -11.39 -16.31 3.08
CA GLY A 149 -11.72 -15.09 3.82
C GLY A 149 -11.29 -13.84 3.05
N GLY A 150 -12.15 -12.82 3.01
CA GLY A 150 -11.91 -11.55 2.30
C GLY A 150 -12.26 -11.56 0.81
N LEU A 151 -12.59 -12.72 0.23
CA LEU A 151 -12.95 -12.83 -1.19
C LEU A 151 -14.42 -12.47 -1.44
N SER A 152 -14.67 -11.69 -2.49
CA SER A 152 -15.97 -11.67 -3.17
C SER A 152 -15.80 -12.19 -4.59
N TYR A 153 -16.76 -12.96 -5.08
CA TYR A 153 -16.66 -13.59 -6.40
C TYR A 153 -18.01 -13.68 -7.08
N ARG A 154 -18.00 -13.71 -8.41
CA ARG A 154 -19.21 -13.86 -9.20
C ARG A 154 -19.70 -15.31 -9.20
N ASP A 155 -20.93 -15.55 -8.77
CA ASP A 155 -21.64 -16.82 -8.89
C ASP A 155 -22.90 -16.65 -9.76
N GLY A 156 -22.75 -16.95 -11.05
CA GLY A 156 -23.79 -16.67 -12.04
C GLY A 156 -24.00 -15.15 -12.20
N THR A 157 -25.18 -14.65 -11.86
CA THR A 157 -25.54 -13.23 -12.01
C THR A 157 -25.32 -12.41 -10.73
N ARG A 158 -24.93 -13.03 -9.61
CA ARG A 158 -24.79 -12.37 -8.31
C ARG A 158 -23.35 -12.44 -7.82
N PHE A 159 -22.96 -11.47 -7.01
CA PHE A 159 -21.77 -11.60 -6.20
C PHE A 159 -22.08 -12.33 -4.89
N VAL A 160 -21.15 -13.17 -4.49
CA VAL A 160 -21.09 -13.76 -3.16
C VAL A 160 -19.93 -13.13 -2.42
N HIS A 161 -20.19 -12.67 -1.20
CA HIS A 161 -19.19 -12.10 -0.31
C HIS A 161 -18.90 -13.07 0.82
N ASN A 162 -17.68 -13.58 0.88
CA ASN A 162 -17.27 -14.40 2.01
C ASN A 162 -17.07 -13.54 3.26
N ALA A 163 -16.90 -14.18 4.42
CA ALA A 163 -16.56 -13.47 5.65
C ALA A 163 -15.27 -12.64 5.46
N PRO A 164 -15.19 -11.41 6.02
CA PRO A 164 -13.95 -10.63 6.02
C PRO A 164 -12.78 -11.41 6.62
N ARG A 165 -11.57 -11.20 6.09
CA ARG A 165 -10.36 -11.72 6.71
C ARG A 165 -9.93 -10.77 7.83
N PRO A 166 -9.55 -11.27 9.02
CA PRO A 166 -8.93 -10.44 10.06
C PRO A 166 -7.64 -9.80 9.55
N VAL A 167 -7.33 -8.61 10.07
CA VAL A 167 -6.08 -7.92 9.77
C VAL A 167 -4.87 -8.72 10.27
N ILE A 168 -3.78 -8.68 9.52
CA ILE A 168 -2.62 -9.52 9.78
C ILE A 168 -1.78 -8.93 10.92
N PRO A 169 -1.51 -9.69 12.00
CA PRO A 169 -0.56 -9.29 13.03
C PRO A 169 0.88 -9.41 12.50
N LEU A 170 1.41 -8.32 11.94
CA LEU A 170 2.68 -8.30 11.20
C LEU A 170 3.89 -8.84 11.96
N ALA A 171 3.95 -8.68 13.29
CA ALA A 171 5.06 -9.18 14.11
C ALA A 171 5.19 -10.72 14.12
N SER A 172 4.08 -11.44 13.90
CA SER A 172 4.04 -12.91 13.93
C SER A 172 3.64 -13.53 12.59
N ALA A 173 3.31 -12.71 11.59
CA ALA A 173 2.86 -13.18 10.30
C ALA A 173 4.02 -13.70 9.47
N ALA A 174 3.82 -14.85 8.82
CA ALA A 174 4.79 -15.43 7.88
C ALA A 174 4.72 -14.75 6.49
N LEU A 175 4.73 -13.42 6.45
CA LEU A 175 4.81 -12.66 5.19
C LEU A 175 6.26 -12.56 4.73
N ARG A 176 6.49 -12.97 3.48
CA ARG A 176 7.79 -12.83 2.80
C ARG A 176 8.05 -11.36 2.44
N LEU A 177 9.32 -11.05 2.17
CA LEU A 177 9.70 -9.73 1.65
C LEU A 177 9.01 -9.44 0.31
N PRO A 178 8.79 -8.15 -0.03
CA PRO A 178 8.22 -7.77 -1.31
C PRO A 178 9.12 -8.25 -2.45
N ASN A 179 8.53 -8.79 -3.53
CA ASN A 179 9.29 -9.21 -4.70
C ASN A 179 9.44 -8.02 -5.68
N ARG A 180 10.58 -7.33 -5.61
CA ARG A 180 10.92 -6.19 -6.49
C ARG A 180 11.34 -6.65 -7.90
N ASP A 181 11.92 -7.84 -8.03
CA ASP A 181 12.29 -8.45 -9.31
C ASP A 181 11.08 -8.72 -10.22
N ALA A 182 9.88 -8.84 -9.65
CA ALA A 182 8.65 -9.00 -10.43
C ALA A 182 8.28 -7.75 -11.25
N ARG A 183 8.91 -6.58 -11.03
CA ARG A 183 8.59 -5.34 -11.74
C ARG A 183 9.12 -5.38 -13.18
N VAL A 184 8.22 -5.23 -14.15
CA VAL A 184 8.55 -5.23 -15.59
C VAL A 184 8.62 -3.83 -16.19
N LEU A 185 8.33 -2.80 -15.39
CA LEU A 185 8.54 -1.39 -15.70
C LEU A 185 9.51 -0.79 -14.69
N GLN A 186 10.25 0.24 -15.12
CA GLN A 186 11.28 0.90 -14.33
C GLN A 186 11.19 2.42 -14.49
N GLY A 187 11.98 3.15 -13.69
CA GLY A 187 12.00 4.63 -13.72
C GLY A 187 11.25 5.27 -12.56
N TYR A 188 11.16 4.59 -11.42
CA TYR A 188 10.61 5.18 -10.19
C TYR A 188 11.52 6.30 -9.69
N THR A 189 10.93 7.43 -9.32
CA THR A 189 11.68 8.61 -8.88
C THR A 189 10.92 9.39 -7.81
N LEU A 190 11.65 10.01 -6.89
CA LEU A 190 11.13 11.00 -5.95
C LEU A 190 12.15 12.12 -5.82
N LEU A 191 11.75 13.34 -6.19
CA LEU A 191 12.63 14.52 -6.19
C LEU A 191 13.96 14.31 -6.92
N GLY A 192 13.93 13.57 -8.03
CA GLY A 192 15.11 13.26 -8.85
C GLY A 192 16.05 12.19 -8.29
N ARG A 193 15.62 11.41 -7.29
CA ARG A 193 16.31 10.21 -6.76
C ARG A 193 15.58 8.96 -7.18
N THR A 194 16.30 7.88 -7.46
CA THR A 194 15.66 6.57 -7.61
C THR A 194 15.03 6.16 -6.28
N VAL A 195 13.73 5.87 -6.29
CA VAL A 195 12.94 5.67 -5.07
C VAL A 195 12.34 4.27 -4.99
N ASP A 196 12.27 3.74 -3.78
CA ASP A 196 11.39 2.63 -3.43
C ASP A 196 10.58 2.92 -2.16
N VAL A 197 9.68 2.00 -1.80
CA VAL A 197 8.85 2.09 -0.61
C VAL A 197 9.11 0.91 0.32
N VAL A 198 8.99 1.16 1.61
CA VAL A 198 9.08 0.15 2.68
C VAL A 198 7.94 0.39 3.66
N GLU A 199 7.25 -0.68 4.06
CA GLU A 199 6.21 -0.65 5.09
C GLU A 199 6.80 -1.19 6.39
N THR A 200 6.76 -0.41 7.47
CA THR A 200 7.24 -0.83 8.79
C THR A 200 6.12 -1.21 9.74
N SER A 201 4.89 -0.76 9.46
CA SER A 201 3.70 -1.05 10.23
C SER A 201 2.41 -0.82 9.41
N ARG A 202 1.31 -1.42 9.87
CA ARG A 202 -0.05 -1.23 9.33
C ARG A 202 -1.01 -0.76 10.42
N GLY A 203 -1.92 0.12 10.06
CA GLY A 203 -3.01 0.58 10.90
C GLY A 203 -2.69 1.84 11.71
N CYS A 204 -3.75 2.50 12.15
CA CYS A 204 -3.69 3.66 13.03
C CYS A 204 -4.86 3.58 14.03
N THR A 205 -4.62 3.94 15.28
CA THR A 205 -5.65 3.89 16.35
C THR A 205 -6.51 5.16 16.42
N TYR A 206 -6.17 6.19 15.63
CA TYR A 206 -6.87 7.47 15.52
C TYR A 206 -8.00 7.43 14.48
N ASP A 207 -9.08 8.15 14.75
CA ASP A 207 -10.36 8.09 14.03
C ASP A 207 -10.77 9.41 13.36
N CYS A 208 -9.80 10.04 12.69
CA CYS A 208 -10.03 11.22 11.87
C CYS A 208 -11.13 10.94 10.83
N SER A 209 -12.13 11.82 10.73
CA SER A 209 -13.37 11.58 9.97
C SER A 209 -13.18 11.47 8.46
N PHE A 210 -12.06 11.96 7.95
CA PHE A 210 -11.69 11.97 6.53
C PHE A 210 -10.80 10.78 6.12
N CYS A 211 -10.41 9.92 7.07
CA CYS A 211 -9.42 8.88 6.87
C CYS A 211 -10.06 7.49 6.73
N SER A 212 -9.67 6.73 5.71
CA SER A 212 -10.20 5.38 5.43
C SER A 212 -9.46 4.25 6.16
N ILE A 213 -8.39 4.54 6.90
CA ILE A 213 -7.53 3.52 7.51
C ILE A 213 -8.29 2.62 8.49
N ILE A 214 -9.15 3.20 9.35
CA ILE A 214 -9.94 2.39 10.30
C ILE A 214 -10.92 1.48 9.57
N GLU A 215 -11.57 1.97 8.51
CA GLU A 215 -12.51 1.15 7.74
C GLU A 215 -11.79 -0.02 7.05
N MET A 216 -10.55 0.21 6.60
CA MET A 216 -9.74 -0.79 5.91
C MET A 216 -9.04 -1.78 6.87
N ARG A 217 -8.56 -1.31 8.02
CA ARG A 217 -7.63 -2.05 8.91
C ARG A 217 -8.08 -2.14 10.37
N GLY A 218 -9.27 -1.63 10.69
CA GLY A 218 -9.71 -1.47 12.07
C GLY A 218 -8.85 -0.48 12.88
N ARG A 219 -9.17 -0.36 14.16
CA ARG A 219 -8.42 0.48 15.13
C ARG A 219 -7.24 -0.29 15.71
N ASN A 220 -6.23 -0.54 14.89
CA ASN A 220 -5.08 -1.37 15.26
C ASN A 220 -3.74 -0.70 14.91
N PHE A 221 -2.66 -1.29 15.41
CA PHE A 221 -1.29 -0.98 15.01
C PHE A 221 -0.48 -2.27 15.02
N HIS A 222 -0.08 -2.72 13.84
CA HIS A 222 0.66 -3.96 13.65
C HIS A 222 2.02 -3.64 13.02
N PRO A 223 3.07 -3.48 13.84
CA PRO A 223 4.42 -3.30 13.33
C PRO A 223 5.04 -4.61 12.86
N TYR A 224 5.86 -4.55 11.82
CA TYR A 224 6.85 -5.59 11.56
C TYR A 224 7.97 -5.55 12.61
N ALA A 225 8.64 -6.67 12.81
CA ALA A 225 9.91 -6.72 13.52
C ALA A 225 10.98 -5.87 12.79
N ILE A 226 11.84 -5.18 13.54
CA ILE A 226 12.80 -4.21 12.98
C ILE A 226 13.81 -4.90 12.06
N ASP A 227 14.25 -6.11 12.38
CA ASP A 227 15.14 -6.92 11.55
C ASP A 227 14.54 -7.21 10.16
N ARG A 228 13.24 -7.55 10.08
CA ARG A 228 12.53 -7.68 8.80
C ARG A 228 12.48 -6.35 8.06
N VAL A 229 12.26 -5.23 8.76
CA VAL A 229 12.25 -3.90 8.13
C VAL A 229 13.61 -3.57 7.55
N LEU A 230 14.70 -3.86 8.27
CA LEU A 230 16.07 -3.70 7.77
C LEU A 230 16.34 -4.60 6.56
N ALA A 231 15.85 -5.83 6.55
CA ALA A 231 15.96 -6.72 5.40
C ALA A 231 15.24 -6.16 4.16
N ASP A 232 14.07 -5.54 4.34
CA ASP A 232 13.33 -4.88 3.25
C ASP A 232 14.04 -3.60 2.75
N ILE A 233 14.63 -2.82 3.66
CA ILE A 233 15.48 -1.67 3.31
C ILE A 233 16.72 -2.13 2.52
N ALA A 234 17.37 -3.20 2.97
CA ALA A 234 18.55 -3.75 2.29
C ALA A 234 18.19 -4.23 0.87
N ASP A 235 17.06 -4.92 0.72
CA ASP A 235 16.54 -5.36 -0.58
C ASP A 235 16.22 -4.17 -1.50
N ALA A 236 15.53 -3.13 -0.99
CA ALA A 236 15.27 -1.91 -1.76
C ALA A 236 16.57 -1.23 -2.25
N ARG A 237 17.59 -1.14 -1.38
CA ARG A 237 18.90 -0.57 -1.72
C ARG A 237 19.64 -1.43 -2.75
N ALA A 238 19.57 -2.76 -2.64
CA ALA A 238 20.14 -3.68 -3.62
C ALA A 238 19.50 -3.51 -5.02
N HIS A 239 18.24 -3.08 -5.06
CA HIS A 239 17.52 -2.71 -6.29
C HIS A 239 17.73 -1.25 -6.72
N GLY A 240 18.72 -0.55 -6.15
CA GLY A 240 19.14 0.79 -6.58
C GLY A 240 18.37 1.95 -5.95
N ALA A 241 17.61 1.73 -4.88
CA ALA A 241 16.93 2.82 -4.18
C ALA A 241 17.94 3.76 -3.49
N GLU A 242 17.96 5.02 -3.94
CA GLU A 242 18.68 6.13 -3.31
C GLU A 242 17.79 6.82 -2.26
N ALA A 243 16.47 6.79 -2.47
CA ALA A 243 15.45 7.28 -1.57
C ALA A 243 14.48 6.17 -1.16
N ILE A 244 14.03 6.19 0.09
CA ILE A 244 13.05 5.24 0.62
C ILE A 244 11.91 6.00 1.30
N PHE A 245 10.69 5.80 0.81
CA PHE A 245 9.49 6.28 1.49
C PHE A 245 8.99 5.19 2.46
N LEU A 246 8.98 5.49 3.76
CA LEU A 246 8.29 4.67 4.76
C LEU A 246 6.77 4.95 4.72
N VAL A 247 6.01 3.99 4.15
CA VAL A 247 4.59 4.18 3.77
C VAL A 247 3.59 3.86 4.89
N ASP A 248 4.07 3.80 6.12
CA ASP A 248 3.27 3.55 7.31
C ASP A 248 2.10 4.54 7.41
N ASP A 249 0.92 4.04 7.80
CA ASP A 249 -0.25 4.88 8.08
C ASP A 249 0.06 5.91 9.19
N ASN A 250 0.98 5.57 10.10
CA ASN A 250 1.46 6.45 11.15
C ASN A 250 2.77 5.95 11.80
N ILE A 251 3.93 6.42 11.32
CA ILE A 251 5.23 6.00 11.88
C ILE A 251 5.40 6.38 13.35
N THR A 252 4.77 7.49 13.76
CA THR A 252 4.94 8.11 15.08
C THR A 252 3.90 7.65 16.10
N LEU A 253 3.11 6.63 15.79
CA LEU A 253 2.15 6.07 16.75
C LEU A 253 2.88 5.51 17.98
N ASP A 254 4.02 4.86 17.74
CA ASP A 254 4.96 4.40 18.76
C ASP A 254 6.32 5.07 18.54
N VAL A 255 6.54 6.19 19.23
CA VAL A 255 7.77 6.99 19.13
C VAL A 255 8.99 6.21 19.60
N ALA A 256 8.86 5.38 20.63
CA ALA A 256 9.98 4.60 21.15
C ALA A 256 10.44 3.57 20.11
N ARG A 257 9.50 2.91 19.43
CA ARG A 257 9.82 2.03 18.30
C ARG A 257 10.43 2.80 17.13
N PHE A 258 9.90 3.97 16.79
CA PHE A 258 10.46 4.76 15.68
C PHE A 258 11.91 5.17 15.95
N GLU A 259 12.25 5.51 17.20
CA GLU A 259 13.62 5.78 17.60
C GLU A 259 14.51 4.55 17.54
N ALA A 260 13.99 3.39 17.95
CA ALA A 260 14.69 2.12 17.82
C ALA A 260 14.98 1.81 16.33
N LEU A 261 14.01 2.05 15.44
CA LEU A 261 14.21 1.91 13.99
C LEU A 261 15.28 2.88 13.47
N CYS A 262 15.27 4.16 13.89
CA CYS A 262 16.30 5.13 13.50
C CYS A 262 17.70 4.66 13.92
N ARG A 263 17.86 4.17 15.16
CA ARG A 263 19.14 3.62 15.64
C ARG A 263 19.56 2.42 14.83
N ALA A 264 18.65 1.50 14.56
CA ALA A 264 18.93 0.30 13.79
C ALA A 264 19.36 0.60 12.35
N ILE A 265 18.77 1.63 11.71
CA ILE A 265 19.20 2.13 10.39
C ILE A 265 20.63 2.68 10.44
N ILE A 266 20.97 3.46 11.47
CA ILE A 266 22.33 4.01 11.66
C ILE A 266 23.34 2.88 11.89
N GLU A 267 23.03 1.96 12.79
CA GLU A 267 23.90 0.83 13.16
C GLU A 267 24.15 -0.12 11.98
N SER A 268 23.16 -0.26 11.09
CA SER A 268 23.28 -1.06 9.86
C SER A 268 24.03 -0.33 8.72
N GLY A 269 24.38 0.95 8.89
CA GLY A 269 24.98 1.77 7.84
C GLY A 269 24.05 2.04 6.67
N PHE A 270 22.73 2.07 6.91
CA PHE A 270 21.70 2.30 5.89
C PHE A 270 21.27 3.77 5.82
N ASN A 271 21.91 4.63 6.62
CA ASN A 271 21.62 6.06 6.74
C ASN A 271 22.23 6.94 5.63
N ASP A 272 22.79 6.31 4.59
CA ASP A 272 23.23 6.94 3.35
C ASP A 272 22.07 7.20 2.37
N ALA A 273 20.96 6.45 2.49
CA ALA A 273 19.74 6.70 1.75
C ALA A 273 18.97 7.93 2.27
N GLU A 274 18.17 8.56 1.40
CA GLU A 274 17.26 9.64 1.77
C GLU A 274 15.89 9.07 2.17
N TYR A 275 15.55 9.18 3.46
CA TYR A 275 14.25 8.68 3.96
C TYR A 275 13.16 9.77 3.97
N PHE A 276 11.99 9.36 3.51
CA PHE A 276 10.74 10.12 3.53
C PHE A 276 9.75 9.40 4.45
N VAL A 277 8.96 10.16 5.21
CA VAL A 277 7.98 9.56 6.12
C VAL A 277 6.79 10.46 6.35
N GLN A 278 5.66 9.86 6.71
CA GLN A 278 4.48 10.56 7.22
C GLN A 278 4.44 10.48 8.75
N ALA A 279 4.19 11.61 9.41
CA ALA A 279 4.17 11.70 10.87
C ALA A 279 3.00 12.55 11.37
N MET A 280 2.60 12.27 12.61
CA MET A 280 1.64 13.10 13.33
C MET A 280 2.31 14.31 13.96
N THR A 281 1.56 15.39 14.05
CA THR A 281 1.93 16.65 14.69
C THR A 281 2.29 16.49 16.17
N ALA A 282 1.44 15.83 16.97
CA ALA A 282 1.64 15.80 18.42
C ALA A 282 2.95 15.11 18.85
N PRO A 283 3.33 13.93 18.31
CA PRO A 283 4.64 13.34 18.58
C PRO A 283 5.82 14.21 18.17
N ILE A 284 5.74 14.89 17.01
CA ILE A 284 6.82 15.77 16.53
C ILE A 284 6.96 16.99 17.43
N ALA A 285 5.87 17.64 17.84
CA ALA A 285 5.94 18.75 18.80
C ALA A 285 6.51 18.30 20.16
N GLN A 286 6.04 17.17 20.69
CA GLN A 286 6.37 16.72 22.03
C GLN A 286 7.79 16.13 22.15
N HIS A 287 8.27 15.46 21.10
CA HIS A 287 9.53 14.72 21.12
C HIS A 287 10.57 15.23 20.12
N GLY A 288 10.22 16.23 19.29
CA GLY A 288 11.03 16.70 18.17
C GLY A 288 12.45 17.14 18.54
N ALA A 289 12.63 17.78 19.70
CA ALA A 289 13.96 18.19 20.18
C ALA A 289 14.95 17.01 20.29
N ARG A 290 14.45 15.80 20.55
CA ARG A 290 15.25 14.57 20.61
C ARG A 290 15.12 13.71 19.36
N LEU A 291 13.92 13.65 18.78
CA LEU A 291 13.61 12.78 17.66
C LEU A 291 14.19 13.33 16.35
N ALA A 292 14.10 14.64 16.08
CA ALA A 292 14.55 15.23 14.82
C ALA A 292 16.08 15.09 14.59
N PRO A 293 16.96 15.30 15.59
CA PRO A 293 18.39 15.03 15.42
C PRO A 293 18.68 13.57 15.09
N LEU A 294 17.99 12.63 15.74
CA LEU A 294 18.14 11.20 15.49
C LEU A 294 17.65 10.82 14.09
N MET A 295 16.48 11.33 13.67
CA MET A 295 15.96 11.18 12.32
C MET A 295 16.97 11.69 11.28
N ARG A 296 17.55 12.88 11.49
CA ARG A 296 18.55 13.46 10.59
C ARG A 296 19.80 12.59 10.45
N GLN A 297 20.23 11.98 11.56
CA GLN A 297 21.37 11.06 11.58
C GLN A 297 21.06 9.72 10.88
N ALA A 298 19.83 9.24 10.99
CA ALA A 298 19.34 8.02 10.34
C ALA A 298 19.03 8.20 8.84
N GLY A 299 19.18 9.40 8.28
CA GLY A 299 19.00 9.65 6.85
C GLY A 299 17.62 10.22 6.48
N PHE A 300 16.73 10.47 7.44
CA PHE A 300 15.47 11.16 7.16
C PHE A 300 15.74 12.60 6.71
N ARG A 301 15.09 12.99 5.61
CA ARG A 301 15.21 14.32 4.98
C ARG A 301 13.88 15.03 4.90
N TYR A 302 12.79 14.29 4.75
CA TYR A 302 11.46 14.84 4.53
C TYR A 302 10.44 14.18 5.45
N VAL A 303 9.62 15.02 6.07
CA VAL A 303 8.51 14.61 6.93
C VAL A 303 7.23 15.24 6.37
N PHE A 304 6.30 14.41 5.95
CA PHE A 304 4.94 14.82 5.64
C PHE A 304 4.15 14.88 6.94
N LEU A 305 3.96 16.09 7.47
CA LEU A 305 3.31 16.30 8.75
C LEU A 305 1.81 16.46 8.59
N GLY A 306 1.03 15.58 9.22
CA GLY A 306 -0.44 15.61 9.17
C GLY A 306 -1.04 16.67 10.10
N ILE A 307 -0.81 17.95 9.80
CA ILE A 307 -1.31 19.12 10.57
C ILE A 307 -2.83 19.23 10.46
N GLU A 308 -3.34 19.18 9.22
CA GLU A 308 -4.73 19.41 8.79
C GLU A 308 -5.28 20.81 9.05
N ASN A 309 -5.14 21.32 10.28
CA ASN A 309 -5.57 22.67 10.65
C ASN A 309 -4.84 23.20 11.90
N VAL A 310 -4.78 24.52 12.04
CA VAL A 310 -4.24 25.21 13.23
C VAL A 310 -5.34 25.63 14.21
N LEU A 311 -6.60 25.67 13.76
CA LEU A 311 -7.77 26.00 14.58
C LEU A 311 -8.32 24.75 15.27
N ASP A 312 -8.50 24.82 16.60
CA ASP A 312 -8.99 23.68 17.40
C ASP A 312 -10.43 23.29 17.05
N GLU A 313 -11.27 24.24 16.64
CA GLU A 313 -12.64 23.98 16.19
C GLU A 313 -12.65 23.08 14.95
N ASP A 314 -11.89 23.44 13.92
CA ASP A 314 -11.78 22.66 12.68
C ASP A 314 -11.17 21.28 12.93
N LEU A 315 -10.17 21.18 13.80
CA LEU A 315 -9.65 19.88 14.24
C LEU A 315 -10.71 19.05 14.97
N GLY A 316 -11.65 19.69 15.66
CA GLY A 316 -12.80 19.05 16.28
C GLY A 316 -13.74 18.45 15.25
N PHE A 317 -14.13 19.26 14.25
CA PHE A 317 -14.95 18.82 13.12
C PHE A 317 -14.34 17.63 12.38
N LEU A 318 -13.03 17.67 12.13
CA LEU A 318 -12.28 16.61 11.44
C LEU A 318 -11.98 15.38 12.31
N ARG A 319 -12.37 15.37 13.59
CA ARG A 319 -11.95 14.37 14.59
C ARG A 319 -10.43 14.17 14.63
N ALA A 320 -9.67 15.25 14.43
CA ALA A 320 -8.22 15.27 14.35
C ALA A 320 -7.55 15.93 15.57
N ARG A 321 -8.31 16.41 16.57
CA ARG A 321 -7.75 16.99 17.81
C ARG A 321 -6.77 16.05 18.50
N ALA A 322 -7.09 14.77 18.60
CA ALA A 322 -6.29 13.83 19.37
C ALA A 322 -4.87 13.67 18.81
N LYS A 323 -4.70 13.66 17.48
CA LYS A 323 -3.37 13.53 16.82
C LYS A 323 -2.58 14.84 16.77
N ASN A 324 -3.24 15.96 17.07
CA ASN A 324 -2.69 17.31 17.11
C ASN A 324 -2.65 17.88 18.55
N ALA A 325 -2.96 17.07 19.57
CA ALA A 325 -3.07 17.57 20.93
C ALA A 325 -1.69 17.82 21.54
N ARG A 326 -1.46 19.05 21.99
CA ARG A 326 -0.34 19.38 22.87
C ARG A 326 -0.67 18.88 24.27
N ARG A 327 0.20 18.05 24.85
CA ARG A 327 -0.01 17.45 26.17
C ARG A 327 1.10 17.81 27.14
N GLU A 328 0.72 18.18 28.36
CA GLU A 328 1.63 18.37 29.49
C GLU A 328 1.09 17.60 30.69
N LYS A 329 1.92 16.75 31.31
CA LYS A 329 1.54 15.90 32.46
C LYS A 329 0.23 15.12 32.24
N GLY A 330 0.04 14.62 31.02
CA GLY A 330 -1.13 13.82 30.61
C GLY A 330 -2.39 14.63 30.24
N ARG A 331 -2.39 15.95 30.42
CA ARG A 331 -3.53 16.82 30.10
C ARG A 331 -3.32 17.51 28.75
N THR A 332 -4.40 17.62 27.96
CA THR A 332 -4.38 18.43 26.74
C THR A 332 -4.38 19.91 27.13
N ILE A 333 -3.34 20.63 26.71
CA ILE A 333 -3.14 22.05 27.02
C ILE A 333 -3.29 22.96 25.79
N GLY A 334 -3.47 22.39 24.61
CA GLY A 334 -3.72 23.14 23.39
C GLY A 334 -3.47 22.35 22.11
N ASN A 335 -3.30 23.09 21.02
CA ASN A 335 -2.97 22.56 19.71
C ASN A 335 -1.44 22.54 19.51
N ALA A 336 -0.90 21.41 19.06
CA ALA A 336 0.52 21.20 18.77
C ALA A 336 0.94 21.66 17.36
N SER A 337 0.00 22.04 16.48
CA SER A 337 0.27 22.35 15.07
C SER A 337 1.41 23.35 14.86
N ILE A 338 1.44 24.45 15.60
CA ILE A 338 2.49 25.48 15.43
C ILE A 338 3.85 25.01 15.97
N GLU A 339 3.86 24.26 17.07
CA GLU A 339 5.10 23.76 17.70
C GLU A 339 5.75 22.64 16.88
N ALA A 340 4.97 21.92 16.07
CA ALA A 340 5.48 20.85 15.23
C ALA A 340 6.10 21.32 13.89
N ILE A 341 5.81 22.54 13.45
CA ILE A 341 6.35 23.15 12.22
C ILE A 341 7.79 23.64 12.45
#